data_AF-A0A0C2G3V6-F1
#
_entry.id   AF-A0A0C2G3V6-F1
#
_cell.length_a   1.000
_cell.length_b   1.000
_cell.length_c   1.000
_cell.angle_alpha   90.00
_cell.angle_beta   90.00
_cell.angle_gamma   90.00
#
_symmetry.space_group_name_H-M   'P 1'
#
loop_
_entity.id
_entity.type
_entity.pdbx_description
1 polymer ?
#
loop_
_entity_poly.entity_id
_entity_poly.type
_entity_poly.pdbx_seq_one_letter_code
_entity_poly.pdbx_strand_id
1 'polypeptide(L)'
;MDEDVDEHHFGIVFEGIVNEKLEDLDTVLQDLLLYWLPTGSRTDFCLNLAAEADCANSTILLMEARGLLDNAFEVLFKQINESNGDQQRFGSGLFGILLYHLRK
;
A
#
# COMPACT_ATOMS: atom_id res chain seq x y z
N MET A 1 2.57 22.89 -9.50
CA MET A 1 2.17 23.31 -8.14
C MET A 1 3.09 22.61 -7.15
N ASP A 2 3.24 23.09 -5.91
CA ASP A 2 4.16 22.49 -4.92
C ASP A 2 3.92 20.97 -4.73
N GLU A 3 2.67 20.52 -4.92
CA GLU A 3 2.28 19.11 -4.87
C GLU A 3 2.96 18.20 -5.93
N ASP A 4 3.28 18.74 -7.11
CA ASP A 4 3.99 17.96 -8.15
C ASP A 4 5.46 17.72 -7.77
N VAL A 5 6.03 18.70 -7.05
CA VAL A 5 7.39 18.65 -6.55
C VAL A 5 7.47 17.71 -5.34
N ASP A 6 6.48 17.77 -4.46
CA ASP A 6 6.36 16.86 -3.32
C ASP A 6 6.19 15.40 -3.77
N GLU A 7 5.35 15.16 -4.78
CA GLU A 7 5.21 13.82 -5.39
C GLU A 7 6.54 13.31 -5.95
N HIS A 8 7.26 14.15 -6.69
CA HIS A 8 8.53 13.75 -7.28
C HIS A 8 9.58 13.39 -6.21
N HIS A 9 9.73 14.24 -5.19
CA HIS A 9 10.68 13.97 -4.10
C HIS A 9 10.27 12.74 -3.28
N PHE A 10 8.97 12.57 -3.01
CA PHE A 10 8.47 11.39 -2.33
C PHE A 10 8.76 10.13 -3.14
N GLY A 11 8.52 10.16 -4.46
CA GLY A 11 8.85 9.06 -5.36
C GLY A 11 10.32 8.64 -5.29
N ILE A 12 11.25 9.60 -5.26
CA ILE A 12 12.69 9.33 -5.13
C ILE A 12 13.00 8.62 -3.80
N VAL A 13 12.42 9.10 -2.69
CA VAL A 13 12.61 8.47 -1.37
C VAL A 13 12.04 7.06 -1.36
N PHE A 14 10.84 6.89 -1.90
CA PHE A 14 10.15 5.60 -1.97
C PHE A 14 10.95 4.57 -2.78
N GLU A 15 11.40 4.96 -3.97
CA GLU A 15 12.28 4.13 -4.81
C GLU A 15 13.60 3.78 -4.12
N GLY A 16 14.20 4.74 -3.41
CA GLY A 16 15.41 4.52 -2.62
C GLY A 16 15.23 3.41 -1.59
N ILE A 17 14.15 3.46 -0.81
CA ILE A 17 13.83 2.45 0.22
C ILE A 17 13.57 1.08 -0.41
N VAL A 18 12.81 1.02 -1.51
CA VAL A 18 12.57 -0.24 -2.24
C VAL A 18 13.89 -0.88 -2.71
N ASN A 19 14.82 -0.06 -3.21
CA ASN A 19 16.12 -0.52 -3.69
C ASN A 19 17.08 -0.99 -2.58
N GLU A 20 16.85 -0.61 -1.31
CA GLU A 20 17.64 -1.11 -0.18
C GLU A 20 17.36 -2.58 0.15
N LYS A 21 16.25 -3.15 -0.33
CA LYS A 21 15.87 -4.58 -0.16
C LYS A 21 15.92 -5.03 1.30
N LEU A 22 15.33 -4.22 2.17
CA LEU A 22 15.20 -4.52 3.60
C LEU A 22 14.36 -5.79 3.82
N GLU A 23 14.65 -6.53 4.89
CA GLU A 23 13.89 -7.75 5.24
C GLU A 23 12.43 -7.44 5.59
N ASP A 24 12.20 -6.32 6.30
CA ASP A 24 10.86 -5.83 6.68
C ASP A 24 10.37 -4.71 5.75
N LEU A 25 10.74 -4.73 4.47
CA LEU A 25 10.47 -3.65 3.51
C LEU A 25 9.01 -3.20 3.49
N ASP A 26 8.06 -4.15 3.45
CA ASP A 26 6.64 -3.83 3.42
C ASP A 26 6.20 -3.06 4.69
N THR A 27 6.72 -3.41 5.87
CA THR A 27 6.40 -2.69 7.11
C THR A 27 6.97 -1.26 7.08
N VAL A 28 8.20 -1.09 6.59
CA VAL A 28 8.83 0.24 6.45
C VAL A 28 8.04 1.13 5.50
N LEU A 29 7.60 0.59 4.37
CA LEU A 29 6.79 1.32 3.40
C LEU A 29 5.41 1.67 3.97
N GLN A 30 4.78 0.78 4.75
CA GLN A 30 3.54 1.09 5.45
C GLN A 30 3.70 2.25 6.44
N ASP A 31 4.77 2.24 7.24
CA ASP A 31 5.07 3.33 8.19
C ASP A 31 5.29 4.66 7.47
N LEU A 32 5.97 4.64 6.32
CA LEU A 32 6.13 5.82 5.47
C LEU A 32 4.78 6.29 4.91
N LEU A 33 3.97 5.38 4.39
CA LEU A 33 2.68 5.69 3.80
C LEU A 33 1.66 6.20 4.82
N LEU A 34 1.81 5.92 6.11
CA LEU A 34 0.91 6.43 7.16
C LEU A 34 0.71 7.95 7.10
N TYR A 35 1.75 8.70 6.71
CA TYR A 35 1.72 10.16 6.62
C TYR A 35 1.70 10.68 5.19
N TRP A 36 2.18 9.89 4.23
CA TRP A 36 2.41 10.31 2.86
C TRP A 36 1.50 9.63 1.84
N LEU A 37 0.50 8.86 2.29
CA LEU A 37 -0.40 8.12 1.42
C LEU A 37 -1.02 9.00 0.31
N PRO A 38 -1.55 10.21 0.57
CA PRO A 38 -2.12 11.04 -0.50
C PRO A 38 -1.11 11.42 -1.59
N THR A 39 0.15 11.63 -1.21
CA THR A 39 1.24 11.96 -2.13
C THR A 39 1.70 10.71 -2.88
N GLY A 40 1.93 9.61 -2.17
CA GLY A 40 2.38 8.34 -2.75
C GLY A 40 1.37 7.67 -3.65
N SER A 41 0.07 7.90 -3.43
CA SER A 41 -1.01 7.32 -4.22
C SER A 41 -1.43 8.18 -5.41
N ARG A 42 -0.80 9.34 -5.65
CA ARG A 42 -1.26 10.29 -6.67
C ARG A 42 -1.10 9.73 -8.08
N THR A 43 0.02 9.08 -8.37
CA THR A 43 0.27 8.31 -9.60
C THR A 43 0.46 6.82 -9.33
N ASP A 44 0.55 6.02 -10.39
CA ASP A 44 0.84 4.59 -10.28
C ASP A 44 2.30 4.29 -9.91
N PHE A 45 3.16 5.31 -9.76
CA PHE A 45 4.60 5.11 -9.58
C PHE A 45 4.93 4.31 -8.31
N CYS A 46 4.50 4.77 -7.12
CA CYS A 46 4.76 4.06 -5.87
C CYS A 46 4.02 2.71 -5.83
N LEU A 47 2.85 2.62 -6.47
CA LEU A 47 2.07 1.39 -6.55
C LEU A 47 2.82 0.31 -7.33
N ASN A 48 3.34 0.65 -8.50
CA ASN A 48 4.10 -0.28 -9.34
C ASN A 48 5.37 -0.73 -8.61
N LEU A 49 6.09 0.20 -7.96
CA LEU A 49 7.28 -0.15 -7.18
C LEU A 49 6.98 -1.10 -6.02
N ALA A 50 5.92 -0.84 -5.25
CA ALA A 50 5.51 -1.72 -4.15
C ALA A 50 5.09 -3.11 -4.65
N ALA A 51 4.36 -3.16 -5.77
CA ALA A 51 3.91 -4.42 -6.37
C ALA A 51 5.09 -5.24 -6.93
N GLU A 52 6.04 -4.60 -7.62
CA GLU A 52 7.24 -5.25 -8.13
C GLU A 52 8.17 -5.75 -7.01
N ALA A 53 8.16 -5.08 -5.86
CA ALA A 53 8.92 -5.47 -4.66
C ALA A 53 8.20 -6.49 -3.77
N ASP A 54 7.06 -7.05 -4.21
CA ASP A 54 6.23 -8.00 -3.45
C ASP A 54 5.77 -7.46 -2.07
N CYS A 55 5.67 -6.13 -1.95
CA CYS A 55 5.21 -5.43 -0.74
C CYS A 55 3.69 -5.32 -0.76
N ALA A 56 3.04 -6.45 -0.50
CA ALA A 56 1.62 -6.59 -0.76
C ALA A 56 0.72 -5.74 0.17
N ASN A 57 1.09 -5.49 1.44
CA ASN A 57 0.28 -4.60 2.28
C ASN A 57 0.37 -3.14 1.84
N SER A 58 1.57 -2.68 1.48
CA SER A 58 1.78 -1.34 0.93
C SER A 58 1.08 -1.16 -0.42
N THR A 59 1.09 -2.20 -1.25
CA THR A 59 0.34 -2.26 -2.51
C THR A 59 -1.16 -2.09 -2.26
N ILE A 60 -1.71 -2.81 -1.28
CA ILE A 60 -3.13 -2.70 -0.88
C ILE A 60 -3.47 -1.28 -0.42
N LEU A 61 -2.65 -0.66 0.44
CA LEU A 61 -2.89 0.71 0.91
C LEU A 61 -2.91 1.72 -0.25
N LEU A 62 -1.98 1.60 -1.19
CA LEU A 62 -1.91 2.46 -2.38
C LEU A 62 -3.10 2.24 -3.32
N MET A 63 -3.56 1.00 -3.49
CA MET A 63 -4.78 0.69 -4.24
C MET A 63 -6.03 1.26 -3.57
N GLU A 64 -6.16 1.11 -2.25
CA GLU A 64 -7.27 1.65 -1.46
C GLU A 64 -7.36 3.18 -1.60
N ALA A 65 -6.23 3.88 -1.44
CA ALA A 65 -6.16 5.33 -1.58
C ALA A 65 -6.55 5.82 -2.98
N ARG A 66 -6.40 4.97 -4.00
CA ARG A 66 -6.78 5.23 -5.40
C ARG A 66 -8.21 4.78 -5.74
N GLY A 67 -8.93 4.15 -4.80
CA GLY A 67 -10.26 3.59 -5.03
C GLY A 67 -10.27 2.31 -5.86
N LEU A 68 -9.12 1.63 -6.02
CA LEU A 68 -8.96 0.39 -6.77
C LEU A 68 -9.29 -0.83 -5.88
N LEU A 69 -10.47 -0.82 -5.27
CA LEU A 69 -10.84 -1.77 -4.21
C LEU A 69 -10.93 -3.22 -4.70
N ASP A 70 -11.44 -3.46 -5.91
CA ASP A 70 -11.51 -4.81 -6.47
C ASP A 70 -10.12 -5.44 -6.58
N ASN A 71 -9.14 -4.68 -7.08
CA ASN A 71 -7.75 -5.12 -7.16
C ASN A 71 -7.13 -5.32 -5.76
N ALA A 72 -7.43 -4.42 -4.83
CA ALA A 72 -6.96 -4.53 -3.45
C ALA A 72 -7.49 -5.80 -2.76
N PHE A 73 -8.76 -6.14 -3.00
CA PHE A 73 -9.36 -7.37 -2.51
C PHE A 73 -8.73 -8.60 -3.14
N GLU A 74 -8.48 -8.61 -4.45
CA GLU A 74 -7.80 -9.74 -5.11
C GLU A 74 -6.42 -10.02 -4.50
N VAL A 75 -5.61 -8.99 -4.29
CA VAL A 75 -4.29 -9.12 -3.65
C VAL A 75 -4.42 -9.63 -2.21
N LEU A 76 -5.36 -9.08 -1.44
CA LEU A 76 -5.61 -9.50 -0.06
C LEU A 76 -6.07 -10.97 0.01
N PHE A 77 -7.00 -11.38 -0.86
CA PHE A 77 -7.48 -12.76 -0.92
C PHE A 77 -6.36 -13.72 -1.30
N LYS A 78 -5.48 -13.34 -2.22
CA LYS A 78 -4.29 -14.11 -2.56
C LYS A 78 -3.39 -14.31 -1.33
N GLN A 79 -3.07 -13.24 -0.58
CA GLN A 79 -2.27 -13.35 0.65
C GLN A 79 -2.92 -14.24 1.72
N ILE A 80 -4.24 -14.15 1.90
CA ILE A 80 -4.97 -14.99 2.87
C ILE A 80 -4.89 -16.47 2.47
N ASN A 81 -5.03 -16.76 1.18
CA ASN A 81 -4.94 -18.14 0.67
C ASN A 81 -3.52 -18.71 0.76
N GLU A 82 -2.50 -17.88 0.60
CA GLU A 82 -1.09 -18.30 0.68
C GLU A 82 -0.61 -18.45 2.13
N SER A 83 -1.20 -17.73 3.09
CA SER A 83 -0.78 -17.72 4.50
C SER A 83 -1.35 -18.84 5.39
N ASN A 84 -2.14 -19.79 4.86
CA ASN A 84 -2.68 -20.94 5.60
C ASN A 84 -3.26 -20.60 7.00
N GLY A 85 -3.98 -19.48 7.13
CA GLY A 85 -4.89 -19.26 8.28
C GLY A 85 -4.41 -18.37 9.43
N ASP A 86 -3.34 -17.57 9.29
CA ASP A 86 -3.03 -16.49 10.24
C ASP A 86 -3.95 -15.27 10.03
N GLN A 87 -5.25 -15.47 10.26
CA GLN A 87 -6.33 -14.49 10.14
C GLN A 87 -6.22 -13.29 11.12
N GLN A 88 -5.29 -13.32 12.09
CA GLN A 88 -5.22 -12.31 13.15
C GLN A 88 -4.61 -10.96 12.74
N ARG A 89 -3.79 -10.91 11.69
CA ARG A 89 -3.10 -9.66 11.27
C ARG A 89 -3.84 -8.88 10.17
N PHE A 90 -4.69 -9.55 9.38
CA PHE A 90 -5.42 -8.96 8.26
C PHE A 90 -6.70 -8.21 8.67
N GLY A 91 -7.11 -8.32 9.93
CA GLY A 91 -8.35 -7.74 10.44
C GLY A 91 -8.37 -6.20 10.43
N SER A 92 -7.23 -5.51 10.55
CA SER A 92 -7.23 -4.04 10.58
C SER A 92 -7.51 -3.42 9.21
N GLY A 93 -6.94 -3.96 8.13
CA GLY A 93 -7.19 -3.52 6.75
C GLY A 93 -8.62 -3.83 6.28
N LEU A 94 -9.10 -5.05 6.57
CA LEU A 94 -10.49 -5.46 6.31
C LEU A 94 -11.50 -4.57 7.04
N PHE A 95 -11.26 -4.23 8.31
CA PHE A 95 -12.16 -3.34 9.05
C PHE A 95 -12.15 -1.91 8.51
N GLY A 96 -11.01 -1.38 8.06
CA GLY A 96 -10.94 -0.06 7.42
C GLY A 96 -11.81 0.02 6.16
N ILE A 97 -11.61 -0.93 5.24
CA ILE A 97 -12.31 -0.99 3.96
C ILE A 97 -13.82 -1.31 4.14
N LEU A 98 -14.17 -2.25 5.03
CA LEU A 98 -15.60 -2.54 5.32
C LEU A 98 -16.30 -1.39 6.07
N LEU A 99 -15.65 -0.72 7.02
CA LEU A 99 -16.28 0.39 7.77
C LEU A 99 -16.54 1.61 6.89
N TYR A 100 -15.69 1.88 5.89
CA TYR A 100 -15.92 2.94 4.92
C TYR A 100 -17.16 2.67 4.07
N HIS A 101 -17.41 1.42 3.69
CA HIS A 101 -18.57 1.04 2.89
C HIS A 101 -19.88 0.89 3.67
N LEU A 102 -19.87 0.46 4.93
CA LEU A 102 -21.08 0.38 5.77
C LEU A 102 -21.58 1.73 6.29
N ARG A 103 -20.81 2.81 6.10
CA ARG A 103 -21.17 4.18 6.53
C ARG A 103 -21.76 5.07 5.43
N LYS A 104 -21.98 4.54 4.22
CA LYS A 104 -22.58 5.28 3.11
C LYS A 104 -24.02 4.83 2.82
#